data_AF-I3UX79-F1
#
_entry.id   AF-I3UX79-F1
#
_cell.length_a   1.000
_cell.length_b   1.000
_cell.length_c   1.000
_cell.angle_alpha   90.00
_cell.angle_beta   90.00
_cell.angle_gamma   90.00
#
_symmetry.space_group_name_H-M   'P 1'
#
loop_
_entity.id
_entity.type
_entity.pdbx_description
1 polymer ?
#
loop_
_entity_poly.entity_id
_entity_poly.type
_entity_poly.pdbx_seq_one_letter_code
_entity_poly.pdbx_strand_id
1 'polypeptide(L)'
;MIQQLRFSDERKACRSLAWVLMPDHLHWLIELGPVSLGRLMCEFKSRSSCALYKAGVERRHIWQTSFHDRALRREEDVRAVARYIIANPIRAGLVRRAGEYPHWDCVWL
;
A
#
# COMPACT_ATOMS: atom_id res chain seq x y z
N MET A 1 0.41 6.10 -8.49
CA MET A 1 0.21 5.12 -7.39
C MET A 1 0.36 5.77 -6.02
N ILE A 2 1.56 6.21 -5.62
CA ILE A 2 1.83 6.78 -4.29
C ILE A 2 0.91 7.97 -3.94
N GLN A 3 0.65 8.87 -4.89
CA GLN A 3 -0.30 9.98 -4.70
C GLN A 3 -1.71 9.51 -4.30
N GLN A 4 -2.14 8.32 -4.75
CA GLN A 4 -3.46 7.79 -4.43
C GLN A 4 -3.56 7.19 -3.03
N LEU A 5 -2.42 6.79 -2.44
CA LEU A 5 -2.33 6.43 -1.02
C LEU A 5 -2.49 7.70 -0.17
N ARG A 6 -1.73 8.75 -0.49
CA ARG A 6 -1.81 10.06 0.19
C ARG A 6 -3.22 10.65 0.16
N PHE A 7 -3.89 10.55 -0.98
CA PHE A 7 -5.28 11.00 -1.11
C PHE A 7 -6.26 10.22 -0.21
N SER A 8 -6.00 8.94 0.08
CA SER A 8 -6.81 8.19 1.06
C SER A 8 -6.59 8.72 2.49
N ASP A 9 -5.35 9.07 2.83
CA ASP A 9 -4.99 9.71 4.10
C ASP A 9 -5.65 11.10 4.25
N GLU A 10 -5.53 11.95 3.25
CA GLU A 10 -6.10 13.31 3.24
C GLU A 10 -7.62 13.31 3.40
N ARG A 11 -8.30 12.29 2.86
CA ARG A 11 -9.75 12.09 3.02
C ARG A 11 -10.14 11.46 4.35
N LYS A 12 -9.18 11.19 5.23
CA LYS A 12 -9.36 10.48 6.51
C LYS A 12 -10.00 9.10 6.33
N ALA A 13 -9.88 8.49 5.15
CA ALA A 13 -10.42 7.16 4.88
C ALA A 13 -9.59 6.08 5.59
N CYS A 14 -8.30 6.34 5.75
CA CYS A 14 -7.37 5.56 6.56
C CYS A 14 -6.21 6.47 6.99
N ARG A 15 -5.36 5.98 7.89
CA ARG A 15 -4.02 6.49 8.12
C ARG A 15 -2.99 5.47 7.65
N SER A 16 -2.12 5.84 6.72
CA SER A 16 -1.04 4.96 6.27
C SER A 16 0.07 4.89 7.30
N LEU A 17 0.36 3.70 7.81
CA LEU A 17 1.42 3.48 8.80
C LEU A 17 2.72 3.00 8.14
N ALA A 18 2.61 2.08 7.18
CA ALA A 18 3.72 1.63 6.35
C ALA A 18 3.20 1.09 5.02
N TRP A 19 3.96 1.25 3.95
CA TRP A 19 3.64 0.64 2.66
C TRP A 19 4.89 0.37 1.85
N VAL A 20 4.80 -0.62 0.96
CA VAL A 20 5.76 -0.83 -0.12
C VAL A 20 5.02 -1.21 -1.39
N LEU A 21 5.27 -0.46 -2.46
CA LEU A 21 4.76 -0.76 -3.80
C LEU A 21 5.80 -1.62 -4.51
N MET A 22 5.54 -2.92 -4.58
CA MET A 22 6.32 -3.89 -5.35
C MET A 22 5.99 -3.78 -6.84
N PRO A 23 6.80 -4.37 -7.75
CA PRO A 23 6.52 -4.34 -9.19
C PRO A 23 5.17 -4.95 -9.60
N ASP A 24 4.68 -5.90 -8.82
CA ASP A 24 3.50 -6.71 -9.10
C ASP A 24 2.35 -6.51 -8.09
N HIS A 25 2.63 -6.03 -6.87
CA HIS A 25 1.62 -5.83 -5.83
C HIS A 25 1.97 -4.70 -4.85
N LEU A 26 1.04 -4.39 -3.95
CA LEU A 26 1.20 -3.40 -2.88
C LEU A 26 1.02 -4.09 -1.53
N HIS A 27 1.96 -3.90 -0.62
CA HIS A 27 1.75 -4.14 0.81
C HIS A 27 1.42 -2.82 1.49
N TRP A 28 0.34 -2.79 2.27
CA TRP A 28 -0.15 -1.56 2.91
C TRP A 28 -0.67 -1.86 4.32
N LEU A 29 0.02 -1.30 5.31
CA LEU A 29 -0.41 -1.29 6.71
C LEU A 29 -1.09 0.03 7.00
N ILE A 30 -2.33 -0.06 7.45
CA ILE A 30 -3.20 1.09 7.71
C ILE A 30 -3.87 0.99 9.07
N GLU A 31 -4.19 2.15 9.61
CA GLU A 31 -5.26 2.31 10.58
C GLU A 31 -6.53 2.73 9.81
N LEU A 32 -7.60 1.96 9.91
CA LEU A 32 -8.82 2.21 9.14
C LEU A 32 -9.59 3.40 9.73
N GLY A 33 -10.06 4.31 8.87
CA GLY A 33 -10.91 5.42 9.26
C GLY A 33 -12.39 5.02 9.37
N PRO A 34 -13.33 5.95 9.15
CA PRO A 34 -14.76 5.69 9.30
C PRO A 34 -15.37 4.87 8.14
N VAL A 35 -14.60 4.58 7.09
CA VAL A 35 -15.06 3.77 5.94
C VAL A 35 -14.70 2.30 6.13
N SER A 36 -15.44 1.40 5.49
CA SER A 36 -15.06 -0.01 5.46
C SER A 36 -13.79 -0.24 4.64
N LEU A 37 -13.02 -1.27 4.98
CA LEU A 37 -11.83 -1.67 4.23
C LEU A 37 -12.16 -1.95 2.75
N GLY A 38 -13.28 -2.63 2.48
CA GLY A 38 -13.72 -2.89 1.11
C GLY A 38 -13.97 -1.62 0.30
N ARG A 39 -14.58 -0.59 0.92
CA ARG A 39 -14.78 0.71 0.26
C ARG A 39 -13.46 1.41 0.00
N LEU A 40 -12.56 1.45 0.99
CA LEU A 40 -11.23 2.03 0.84
C LEU A 40 -10.48 1.39 -0.33
N MET A 41 -10.46 0.07 -0.40
CA MET A 41 -9.76 -0.68 -1.46
C MET A 41 -10.40 -0.48 -2.82
N CYS A 42 -11.74 -0.44 -2.90
CA CYS A 42 -12.46 -0.14 -4.14
C CYS A 42 -12.10 1.25 -4.68
N GLU A 43 -12.17 2.27 -3.84
CA GLU A 43 -11.83 3.65 -4.21
C GLU A 43 -10.36 3.78 -4.61
N PHE A 44 -9.44 3.20 -3.82
CA PHE A 44 -8.01 3.22 -4.13
C PHE A 44 -7.70 2.56 -5.47
N LYS A 45 -8.21 1.35 -5.72
CA LYS A 45 -7.99 0.61 -6.97
C LYS A 45 -8.57 1.33 -8.17
N SER A 46 -9.77 1.89 -8.05
CA SER A 46 -10.42 2.65 -9.13
C SER A 46 -9.64 3.91 -9.49
N ARG A 47 -9.29 4.74 -8.49
CA ARG A 47 -8.55 6.00 -8.73
C ARG A 47 -7.16 5.74 -9.28
N SER A 48 -6.45 4.75 -8.76
CA SER A 48 -5.11 4.38 -9.24
C SER A 48 -5.12 3.87 -10.68
N SER A 49 -6.07 3.00 -11.05
CA SER A 49 -6.24 2.57 -12.45
C SER A 49 -6.54 3.76 -13.36
N CYS A 50 -7.47 4.64 -12.96
CA CYS A 50 -7.81 5.84 -13.74
C CYS A 50 -6.61 6.76 -13.94
N ALA A 51 -5.81 6.99 -12.89
CA ALA A 51 -4.58 7.78 -12.99
C ALA A 51 -3.55 7.15 -13.94
N LEU A 52 -3.38 5.82 -13.91
CA LEU A 52 -2.48 5.12 -14.82
C LEU A 52 -2.95 5.20 -16.28
N TYR A 53 -4.24 5.03 -16.54
CA TYR A 53 -4.79 5.17 -17.90
C TYR A 53 -4.62 6.61 -18.43
N LYS A 54 -4.79 7.62 -17.58
CA LYS A 54 -4.52 9.01 -17.94
C LYS A 54 -3.04 9.28 -18.24
N ALA A 55 -2.14 8.51 -17.61
CA ALA A 55 -0.70 8.57 -17.86
C ALA A 55 -0.27 7.75 -19.10
N GLY A 56 -1.21 7.18 -19.86
CA GLY A 56 -0.92 6.43 -21.09
C GLY A 56 -0.60 4.95 -20.90
N VAL A 57 -0.79 4.41 -19.69
CA VAL A 57 -0.70 2.96 -19.48
C VAL A 57 -1.85 2.27 -20.21
N GLU A 58 -1.54 1.16 -20.89
CA GLU A 58 -2.51 0.34 -21.59
C GLU A 58 -3.74 0.02 -20.72
N ARG A 59 -4.92 0.11 -21.32
CA ARG A 59 -6.19 -0.18 -20.65
C ARG A 59 -6.39 -1.68 -20.48
N ARG A 60 -5.77 -2.23 -19.44
CA ARG A 60 -5.96 -3.61 -18.95
C ARG A 60 -6.32 -3.61 -17.47
N HIS A 61 -6.83 -4.72 -16.96
CA HIS A 61 -7.08 -4.87 -15.52
C HIS A 61 -5.76 -4.75 -14.73
N ILE A 62 -5.51 -3.56 -14.16
CA ILE A 62 -4.30 -3.26 -13.37
C ILE A 62 -4.27 -4.06 -12.08
N TRP A 63 -5.43 -4.17 -11.42
CA TRP A 63 -5.57 -4.84 -10.13
C TRP A 63 -6.27 -6.18 -10.28
N GLN A 64 -5.75 -7.19 -9.59
CA GLN A 64 -6.50 -8.42 -9.34
C GLN A 64 -7.84 -8.12 -8.63
N THR A 65 -8.83 -8.96 -8.92
CA THR A 65 -10.10 -8.99 -8.19
C THR A 65 -9.84 -9.32 -6.72
N SER A 66 -10.55 -8.67 -5.81
CA SER A 66 -10.36 -8.82 -4.35
C SER A 66 -8.99 -8.35 -3.81
N PHE A 67 -8.82 -8.39 -2.50
CA PHE A 67 -7.58 -8.07 -1.80
C PHE A 67 -7.39 -9.07 -0.65
N HIS A 68 -6.15 -9.22 -0.20
CA HIS A 68 -5.86 -9.99 1.01
C HIS A 68 -5.73 -9.03 2.19
N ASP A 69 -6.49 -9.28 3.25
CA ASP A 69 -6.42 -8.52 4.48
C ASP A 69 -6.17 -9.41 5.70
N ARG A 70 -5.54 -8.80 6.71
CA ARG A 70 -5.32 -9.38 8.02
C ARG A 70 -5.42 -8.26 9.05
N ALA A 71 -6.35 -8.39 9.99
CA ALA A 71 -6.40 -7.51 11.15
C ALA A 71 -5.27 -7.87 12.13
N LEU A 72 -4.52 -6.85 12.58
CA LEU A 72 -3.52 -7.02 13.64
C LEU A 72 -4.24 -7.11 14.99
N ARG A 73 -3.86 -8.09 15.81
CA ARG A 73 -4.30 -8.22 17.20
C ARG A 73 -3.56 -7.24 18.09
N ARG A 74 -4.13 -6.97 19.28
CA ARG A 74 -3.60 -5.95 20.21
C ARG A 74 -2.19 -6.28 20.71
N GLU A 75 -1.88 -7.55 20.85
CA GLU A 75 -0.60 -8.09 21.29
C GLU A 75 0.48 -8.12 20.19
N GLU A 76 0.12 -7.85 18.93
CA GLU A 76 1.09 -7.82 17.84
C GLU A 76 1.87 -6.50 17.82
N ASP A 77 3.19 -6.58 17.67
CA ASP A 77 4.03 -5.40 17.49
C ASP A 77 3.85 -4.83 16.08
N VAL A 78 3.09 -3.73 15.98
CA VAL A 78 2.85 -2.98 14.75
C VAL A 78 4.16 -2.58 14.06
N ARG A 79 5.22 -2.25 14.83
CA ARG A 79 6.52 -1.89 14.25
C ARG A 79 7.25 -3.10 13.68
N ALA A 80 7.08 -4.29 14.27
CA ALA A 80 7.59 -5.53 13.68
C ALA A 80 6.92 -5.83 12.34
N VAL A 81 5.60 -5.64 12.23
CA VAL A 81 4.86 -5.80 10.98
C VAL A 81 5.30 -4.76 9.94
N ALA A 82 5.47 -3.49 10.34
CA ALA A 82 5.99 -2.45 9.46
C ALA A 82 7.39 -2.78 8.93
N ARG A 83 8.31 -3.24 9.79
CA ARG A 83 9.66 -3.70 9.38
C ARG A 83 9.59 -4.84 8.38
N TYR A 84 8.71 -5.81 8.61
CA TYR A 84 8.50 -6.91 7.66
C TYR A 84 8.02 -6.39 6.30
N ILE A 85 7.06 -5.46 6.28
CA ILE A 85 6.54 -4.84 5.05
C ILE A 85 7.68 -4.16 4.27
N ILE A 86 8.47 -3.32 4.93
CA ILE A 86 9.58 -2.56 4.33
C ILE A 86 10.71 -3.49 3.85
N ALA A 87 10.88 -4.66 4.46
CA ALA A 87 11.90 -5.63 4.06
C ALA A 87 11.52 -6.45 2.82
N ASN A 88 10.29 -6.37 2.30
CA ASN A 88 9.87 -7.19 1.16
C ASN A 88 10.70 -7.00 -0.12
N PRO A 89 11.14 -5.78 -0.52
CA PRO A 89 12.04 -5.61 -1.66
C PRO A 89 13.35 -6.38 -1.50
N ILE A 90 13.90 -6.45 -0.28
CA ILE A 90 15.12 -7.21 0.02
C ILE A 90 14.82 -8.71 -0.11
N ARG A 91 13.72 -9.18 0.48
CA ARG A 91 13.32 -10.59 0.45
C ARG A 91 12.99 -11.09 -0.95
N ALA A 92 12.47 -10.21 -1.82
CA ALA A 92 12.22 -10.47 -3.23
C ALA A 92 13.50 -10.39 -4.08
N GLY A 93 14.65 -10.04 -3.50
CA GLY A 93 15.93 -9.92 -4.21
C GLY A 93 16.03 -8.69 -5.12
N LEU A 94 15.13 -7.71 -4.99
CA LEU A 94 15.15 -6.48 -5.81
C LEU A 94 16.31 -5.55 -5.42
N VAL A 95 16.68 -5.54 -4.14
CA VAL A 95 17.72 -4.69 -3.56
C VAL A 95 18.45 -5.42 -2.43
N ARG A 96 19.64 -4.95 -2.05
CA ARG A 96 20.38 -5.49 -0.90
C ARG A 96 20.05 -4.76 0.39
N ARG A 97 19.66 -3.48 0.29
CA ARG A 97 19.31 -2.62 1.44
C ARG A 97 17.98 -1.91 1.16
N ALA A 98 17.20 -1.67 2.20
CA ALA A 98 15.89 -1.03 2.07
C ALA A 98 15.98 0.38 1.42
N GLY A 99 17.02 1.14 1.75
CA GLY A 99 17.25 2.48 1.19
C GLY A 99 17.58 2.51 -0.31
N GLU A 100 17.83 1.36 -0.95
CA GLU A 100 18.05 1.27 -2.40
C GLU A 100 16.72 1.15 -3.17
N TYR A 101 15.61 0.87 -2.47
CA TYR A 101 14.29 0.79 -3.07
C TYR A 101 13.51 2.09 -2.82
N PRO A 102 13.12 2.85 -3.85
CA PRO A 102 12.52 4.17 -3.66
C PRO A 102 10.99 4.15 -3.44
N HIS A 103 10.36 2.97 -3.47
CA HIS A 103 8.89 2.85 -3.52
C HIS A 103 8.29 2.29 -2.22
N TRP A 104 8.73 2.80 -1.08
CA TRP A 104 8.17 2.49 0.23
C TRP A 104 8.23 3.70 1.16
N ASP A 105 7.45 3.67 2.24
CA ASP A 105 7.47 4.70 3.31
C ASP A 105 6.90 4.11 4.62
N CYS A 106 7.25 4.69 5.77
CA CYS A 106 6.60 4.40 7.05
C CYS A 106 6.71 5.55 8.07
N VAL A 107 5.77 5.58 9.01
CA VAL A 107 5.63 6.70 9.97
C VAL A 107 6.64 6.71 11.13
N TRP A 108 7.57 5.76 11.16
CA TRP A 108 8.54 5.58 12.26
C TRP A 108 10.00 5.85 11.86
N LEU A 109 10.24 6.48 10.71
CA LEU A 109 11.56 6.92 10.28
C LEU A 109 11.93 8.28 10.86
#